data_AF-A0A3A5MQW3-F1
#
_entry.id   AF-A0A3A5MQW3-F1
#
_cell.length_a   1.000
_cell.length_b   1.000
_cell.length_c   1.000
_cell.angle_alpha   90.00
_cell.angle_beta   90.00
_cell.angle_gamma   90.00
#
_symmetry.space_group_name_H-M   'P 1'
#
loop_
_entity.id
_entity.type
_entity.pdbx_description
1 polymer ?
#
loop_
_entity_poly.entity_id
_entity_poly.type
_entity_poly.pdbx_seq_one_letter_code
_entity_poly.pdbx_strand_id
1 'polypeptide(L)' 'MEFSTLQTTLPVSDLEYAARARKSAERLDDLRAHGRHGYTLASTLPVTGTNYVTIIDTFTKDQTK' A
#
# COMPACT_ATOMS: atom_id res chain seq x y z
N MET A 1 -14.60 -15.37 -1.88
CA MET A 1 -13.24 -14.80 -1.67
C MET A 1 -13.21 -13.45 -2.35
N GLU A 2 -12.91 -12.40 -1.61
CA GLU A 2 -12.88 -11.00 -2.10
C GLU A 2 -11.42 -10.51 -2.18
N PHE A 3 -11.13 -9.67 -3.17
CA PHE A 3 -9.81 -9.08 -3.39
C PHE A 3 -9.91 -7.56 -3.40
N SER A 4 -8.91 -6.90 -2.81
CA SER A 4 -8.72 -5.45 -2.87
C SER A 4 -7.27 -5.13 -3.18
N THR A 5 -7.01 -3.98 -3.81
CA THR A 5 -5.65 -3.49 -4.06
C THR A 5 -5.50 -2.06 -3.58
N LEU A 6 -4.42 -1.77 -2.87
CA LEU A 6 -3.98 -0.43 -2.52
C LEU A 6 -2.72 -0.08 -3.32
N GLN A 7 -2.75 1.06 -4.00
CA GLN A 7 -1.60 1.57 -4.74
C GLN A 7 -1.05 2.83 -4.09
N THR A 8 0.25 2.85 -3.80
CA THR A 8 0.94 4.01 -3.22
C THR A 8 2.17 4.36 -4.05
N THR A 9 2.17 5.56 -4.65
CA THR A 9 3.31 6.06 -5.44
C THR A 9 4.17 7.03 -4.64
N LEU A 10 5.42 6.67 -4.39
CA LEU A 10 6.40 7.39 -3.59
C LEU A 10 7.50 7.98 -4.48
N PRO A 11 7.94 9.22 -4.24
CA PRO A 11 9.12 9.76 -4.92
C PRO A 11 10.41 9.10 -4.42
N VAL A 12 11.33 8.81 -5.34
CA VAL A 12 12.64 8.25 -5.02
C VAL A 12 13.62 9.33 -4.55
N SER A 13 13.46 10.56 -5.05
CA SER A 13 14.36 11.68 -4.72
C SER A 13 14.44 11.96 -3.23
N ASP A 14 15.65 12.17 -2.70
CA ASP A 14 15.87 12.53 -1.30
C ASP A 14 15.41 13.95 -0.96
N LEU A 15 15.34 14.83 -1.98
CA LEU A 15 14.75 16.16 -1.83
C LEU A 15 13.26 16.10 -1.47
N GLU A 16 12.62 14.96 -1.76
CA GLU A 16 11.20 14.72 -1.50
C GLU A 16 10.97 13.84 -0.26
N TYR A 17 11.96 13.74 0.63
CA TYR A 17 11.89 12.91 1.84
C TYR A 17 10.62 13.17 2.66
N ALA A 18 10.27 14.43 2.89
CA ALA A 18 9.08 14.79 3.67
C ALA A 18 7.77 14.31 3.00
N ALA A 19 7.69 14.41 1.67
CA ALA A 19 6.55 13.91 0.90
C ALA A 19 6.49 12.37 0.92
N ARG A 20 7.65 11.70 0.80
CA ARG A 20 7.78 10.24 0.90
C ARG A 20 7.34 9.74 2.29
N ALA A 21 7.77 10.40 3.36
CA ALA A 21 7.40 10.05 4.73
C ALA A 21 5.89 10.19 4.96
N ARG A 22 5.28 11.29 4.49
CA ARG A 22 3.83 11.51 4.59
C ARG A 22 3.03 10.41 3.89
N LYS A 23 3.35 10.13 2.62
CA LYS A 23 2.68 9.07 1.85
C LYS A 23 2.87 7.68 2.45
N SER A 24 4.02 7.44 3.08
CA SER A 24 4.28 6.18 3.79
C SER A 24 3.40 6.05 5.04
N ALA A 25 3.17 7.15 5.77
CA ALA A 25 2.25 7.17 6.90
C ALA A 25 0.79 6.94 6.45
N GLU A 26 0.36 7.63 5.39
CA GLU A 26 -0.97 7.45 4.78
C GLU A 26 -1.20 5.97 4.39
N ARG A 27 -0.23 5.35 3.70
CA ARG A 27 -0.27 3.93 3.36
C ARG A 27 -0.42 3.03 4.59
N LEU A 28 0.31 3.31 5.67
CA LEU A 28 0.19 2.53 6.90
C LEU A 28 -1.22 2.61 7.51
N ASP A 29 -1.86 3.78 7.43
CA ASP A 29 -3.23 3.96 7.92
C ASP A 29 -4.25 3.22 7.04
N ASP A 30 -4.06 3.22 5.73
CA ASP A 30 -4.88 2.47 4.79
C ASP A 30 -4.72 0.94 4.96
N LEU A 31 -3.49 0.46 5.18
CA LEU A 31 -3.23 -0.96 5.49
C LEU A 31 -3.97 -1.38 6.78
N ARG A 32 -3.93 -0.53 7.82
CA ARG A 32 -4.68 -0.77 9.06
C ARG A 32 -6.19 -0.71 8.84
N ALA A 33 -6.67 0.20 8.00
CA ALA A 33 -8.09 0.29 7.67
C ALA A 33 -8.58 -0.99 7.00
N HIS A 34 -7.85 -1.52 6.02
CA HIS A 34 -8.15 -2.82 5.41
C HIS A 34 -8.21 -3.94 6.45
N GLY A 35 -7.23 -4.00 7.36
CA GLY A 35 -7.24 -4.96 8.48
C GLY A 35 -8.50 -4.87 9.34
N ARG A 36 -8.95 -3.65 9.69
CA ARG A 36 -10.21 -3.42 10.44
C ARG A 36 -11.45 -3.88 9.66
N HIS A 37 -11.40 -3.89 8.32
CA HIS A 37 -12.47 -4.38 7.46
C HIS A 37 -12.41 -5.89 7.19
N GLY A 38 -11.50 -6.61 7.86
CA GLY A 38 -11.36 -8.07 7.75
C GLY A 38 -10.53 -8.53 6.56
N TYR A 39 -9.82 -7.61 5.90
CA TYR A 39 -8.85 -7.97 4.86
C TYR A 39 -7.51 -8.39 5.46
N THR A 40 -6.87 -9.38 4.84
CA THR A 40 -5.50 -9.79 5.13
C THR A 40 -4.60 -9.37 3.97
N LEU A 41 -3.44 -8.79 4.27
CA LEU A 41 -2.45 -8.45 3.24
C LEU A 41 -1.84 -9.74 2.68
N ALA A 42 -2.09 -10.01 1.40
CA ALA A 42 -1.66 -11.24 0.72
C ALA A 42 -0.34 -11.05 -0.03
N SER A 43 -0.08 -9.85 -0.56
CA SER A 43 1.17 -9.53 -1.28
C SER A 43 1.46 -8.04 -1.24
N THR A 44 2.76 -7.70 -1.28
CA THR A 44 3.26 -6.33 -1.48
C THR A 44 4.27 -6.36 -2.60
N LEU A 45 3.99 -5.66 -3.69
CA LEU A 45 4.85 -5.59 -4.87
C LEU A 45 5.33 -4.15 -5.12
N PRO A 46 6.64 -3.87 -4.99
CA PRO A 46 7.21 -2.60 -5.44
C PRO A 46 7.50 -2.64 -6.96
N VAL A 47 6.96 -1.65 -7.67
CA VAL A 47 7.26 -1.37 -9.08
C VAL A 47 8.16 -0.14 -9.12
N THR A 48 9.42 -0.34 -9.49
CA THR A 48 10.43 0.73 -9.51
C THR A 48 10.47 1.40 -10.87
N GLY A 49 10.27 2.72 -10.89
CA GLY A 49 10.57 3.58 -12.04
C GLY A 49 11.73 4.53 -11.71
N THR A 50 12.14 5.33 -12.69
CA THR A 50 13.30 6.23 -12.55
C THR A 50 13.14 7.26 -11.42
N ASN A 51 11.95 7.84 -11.27
CA ASN A 51 11.69 8.92 -10.32
C ASN A 51 10.75 8.53 -9.18
N TYR A 52 10.04 7.41 -9.34
CA TYR A 52 8.99 6.98 -8.43
C TYR A 52 9.05 5.47 -8.21
N VAL A 53 8.66 5.04 -7.01
CA VAL A 53 8.32 3.65 -6.71
C VAL A 53 6.83 3.58 -6.43
N THR A 54 6.12 2.71 -7.14
CA THR A 54 4.73 2.40 -6.85
C THR A 54 4.65 1.08 -6.11
N ILE A 55 4.13 1.10 -4.89
CA ILE A 55 3.86 -0.09 -4.11
C ILE A 55 2.41 -0.51 -4.38
N ILE A 56 2.22 -1.78 -4.74
CA ILE A 56 0.91 -2.40 -4.92
C ILE A 56 0.74 -3.43 -3.82
N ASP A 57 -0.17 -3.15 -2.89
CA ASP A 57 -0.58 -4.09 -1.84
C ASP A 57 -1.86 -4.79 -2.29
N THR A 58 -1.82 -6.11 -2.33
CA THR A 58 -2.99 -6.95 -2.65
C THR A 58 -3.50 -7.58 -1.37
N PHE A 59 -4.80 -7.44 -1.12
CA PHE A 59 -5.48 -7.98 0.03
C PHE A 59 -6.48 -9.06 -0.37
N THR A 60 -6.67 -10.03 0.52
CA THR A 60 -7.70 -11.05 0.42
C THR A 60 -8.61 -11.00 1.63
N LYS A 61 -9.89 -11.29 1.42
CA LYS A 61 -10.87 -11.48 2.48
C LYS A 61 -11.67 -12.75 2.20
N ASP A 62 -11.64 -13.67 3.15
CA ASP A 62 -12.44 -14.88 3.08
C ASP A 62 -13.89 -14.55 3.41
N GLN A 63 -14.82 -15.09 2.61
CA GLN A 63 -16.26 -14.91 2.79
C GLN A 63 -16.85 -16.05 3.65
N THR A 64 -16.19 -16.39 4.75
CA THR A 64 -16.62 -17.43 5.69
C THR A 64 -16.58 -16.81 7.09
N LYS A 65 -17.68 -16.65 7.84
CA LYS A 65 -19.00 -17.29 7.83
C LYS A 65 -20.14 -16.32 7.55
#